data_AF-A0A949QA43-F1
#
_entry.id   AF-A0A949QA43-F1
#
_cell.length_a   1.000
_cell.length_b   1.000
_cell.length_c   1.000
_cell.angle_alpha   90.00
_cell.angle_beta   90.00
_cell.angle_gamma   90.00
#
_symmetry.space_group_name_H-M   'P 1'
#
loop_
_entity.id
_entity.type
_entity.pdbx_description
1 polymer ?
#
loop_
_entity_poly.entity_id
_entity_poly.type
_entity_poly.pdbx_seq_one_letter_code
_entity_poly.pdbx_strand_id
1 'polypeptide(L)'
;CGRICAICSIAPPLTAIRAVENGFGMMPSLQTRRLRLLLKHMETLQSHILHIFFLAAPDYLGAGSILPLTVSHPKVVQLALRLKLLANDLCDEVGGRRLHPTRTVVGGFTMLPDRGRLALFRRRLEAALADLDAGVDLFAGFSIPDFQRPTEFVSLQGEDDYPFIGGNLVSSDGVLK
;
A
#
# COMPACT_ATOMS: atom_id res chain seq x y z
N CYS A 1 16.76 5.47 -3.76
CA CYS A 1 16.93 4.69 -2.51
C CYS A 1 15.85 3.62 -2.45
N GLY A 2 16.14 2.34 -2.66
CA GLY A 2 15.12 1.28 -2.71
C GLY A 2 15.25 0.20 -1.63
N ARG A 3 16.41 0.08 -0.98
CA ARG A 3 16.81 -1.11 -0.19
C ARG A 3 16.75 -0.91 1.32
N ILE A 4 16.05 0.11 1.81
CA ILE A 4 15.89 0.36 3.26
C ILE A 4 14.99 -0.71 3.90
N CYS A 5 13.89 -1.05 3.23
CA CYS A 5 12.92 -2.01 3.70
C CYS A 5 12.39 -2.80 2.51
N ALA A 6 12.12 -4.10 2.71
CA ALA A 6 11.50 -4.93 1.69
C ALA A 6 9.99 -4.67 1.59
N ILE A 7 9.31 -4.42 2.71
CA ILE A 7 7.83 -4.31 2.77
C ILE A 7 7.37 -2.98 2.17
N CYS A 8 7.92 -1.85 2.63
CA CYS A 8 7.65 -0.53 2.09
C CYS A 8 8.73 -0.11 1.07
N SER A 9 9.01 -0.97 0.10
CA SER A 9 10.12 -0.76 -0.84
C SER A 9 9.84 0.25 -1.97
N ILE A 10 8.58 0.71 -2.12
CA ILE A 10 8.14 1.66 -3.16
C ILE A 10 8.14 3.10 -2.62
N ALA A 11 7.86 3.32 -1.34
CA ALA A 11 7.83 4.68 -0.77
C ALA A 11 9.22 5.36 -0.82
N PRO A 12 10.33 4.74 -0.38
CA PRO A 12 11.64 5.39 -0.41
C PRO A 12 12.10 5.85 -1.80
N PRO A 13 11.96 5.09 -2.91
CA PRO A 13 12.34 5.59 -4.21
C PRO A 13 11.41 6.71 -4.70
N LEU A 14 10.09 6.63 -4.44
CA LEU A 14 9.16 7.71 -4.78
C LEU A 14 9.48 9.01 -4.02
N THR A 15 9.79 8.92 -2.72
CA THR A 15 10.20 10.06 -1.90
C THR A 15 11.49 10.67 -2.44
N ALA A 16 12.50 9.85 -2.75
CA ALA A 16 13.76 10.33 -3.30
C ALA A 16 13.58 11.02 -4.66
N ILE A 17 12.79 10.43 -5.55
CA ILE A 17 12.48 11.01 -6.86
C ILE A 17 11.79 12.37 -6.69
N ARG A 18 10.79 12.47 -5.81
CA ARG A 18 10.09 13.73 -5.53
C ARG A 18 11.01 14.79 -4.94
N ALA A 19 11.92 14.41 -4.04
CA ALA A 19 12.88 15.35 -3.50
C ALA A 19 13.78 15.95 -4.60
N VAL A 20 14.24 15.12 -5.54
CA VAL A 20 14.99 15.57 -6.71
C VAL A 20 14.14 16.46 -7.62
N GLU A 21 12.93 16.03 -7.97
CA GLU A 21 12.01 16.81 -8.81
C GLU A 21 11.72 18.19 -8.22
N ASN A 22 11.41 18.25 -6.93
CA ASN A 22 11.19 19.51 -6.22
C ASN A 22 12.44 20.41 -6.23
N GLY A 23 13.63 19.83 -6.00
CA GLY A 23 14.89 20.59 -6.00
C GLY A 23 15.22 21.25 -7.35
N PHE A 24 14.75 20.67 -8.46
CA PHE A 24 14.92 21.23 -9.81
C PHE A 24 13.67 21.94 -10.34
N GLY A 25 12.62 22.11 -9.52
CA GLY A 25 11.35 22.73 -9.96
C GLY A 25 10.62 21.95 -11.05
N MET A 26 10.84 20.64 -11.15
CA MET A 26 10.21 19.78 -12.16
C MET A 26 8.82 19.33 -11.72
N MET A 27 7.86 19.50 -12.61
CA MET A 27 6.49 18.98 -12.42
C MET A 27 6.24 17.77 -13.32
N PRO A 28 6.09 16.56 -12.75
CA PRO A 28 5.76 15.38 -13.55
C PRO A 28 4.34 15.49 -14.12
N SER A 29 4.12 14.86 -15.28
CA SER A 29 2.81 14.81 -15.94
C SER A 29 1.72 14.19 -15.05
N LEU A 30 0.45 14.51 -15.35
CA LEU A 30 -0.70 13.89 -14.66
C LEU A 30 -0.68 12.35 -14.76
N GLN A 31 -0.29 11.81 -15.92
CA GLN A 31 -0.15 10.37 -16.13
C GLN A 31 0.90 9.78 -15.16
N THR A 32 2.07 10.39 -15.08
CA THR A 32 3.15 9.98 -14.18
C THR A 32 2.70 10.01 -12.73
N ARG A 33 2.03 11.09 -12.29
CA ARG A 33 1.50 11.21 -10.93
C ARG A 33 0.49 10.09 -10.62
N ARG A 34 -0.45 9.82 -11.52
CA ARG A 34 -1.45 8.75 -11.36
C ARG A 34 -0.83 7.36 -11.31
N LEU A 35 0.17 7.07 -12.14
CA LEU A 35 0.88 5.78 -12.10
C LEU A 35 1.68 5.59 -10.81
N ARG A 36 2.35 6.66 -10.32
CA ARG A 36 3.03 6.62 -9.02
C ARG A 36 2.04 6.41 -7.87
N LEU A 37 0.89 7.07 -7.94
CA LEU A 37 -0.19 6.88 -6.95
C LEU A 37 -0.73 5.46 -6.97
N LEU A 38 -1.01 4.90 -8.16
CA LEU A 38 -1.41 3.50 -8.30
C LEU A 38 -0.37 2.54 -7.68
N LEU A 39 0.91 2.75 -7.97
CA LEU A 39 1.99 1.96 -7.40
C LEU A 39 2.06 2.09 -5.87
N LYS A 40 1.85 3.30 -5.34
CA LYS A 40 1.80 3.56 -3.89
C LYS A 40 0.60 2.89 -3.21
N HIS A 41 -0.57 2.87 -3.85
CA HIS A 41 -1.73 2.13 -3.34
C HIS A 41 -1.45 0.64 -3.28
N MET A 42 -0.78 0.07 -4.29
CA MET A 42 -0.45 -1.35 -4.27
C MET A 42 0.59 -1.70 -3.22
N GLU A 43 1.59 -0.84 -2.97
CA GLU A 43 2.47 -0.98 -1.81
C GLU A 43 1.67 -0.99 -0.50
N THR A 44 0.71 -0.06 -0.37
CA THR A 44 -0.12 0.07 0.83
C THR A 44 -0.92 -1.20 1.05
N LEU A 45 -1.61 -1.70 0.02
CA LEU A 45 -2.34 -2.96 0.06
C LEU A 45 -1.42 -4.13 0.40
N GLN A 46 -0.29 -4.26 -0.29
CA GLN A 46 0.73 -5.28 -0.05
C GLN A 46 1.22 -5.29 1.40
N SER A 47 1.50 -4.12 1.97
CA SER A 47 1.98 -3.94 3.33
C SER A 47 0.89 -4.22 4.36
N HIS A 48 -0.33 -3.71 4.13
CA HIS A 48 -1.45 -3.87 5.07
C HIS A 48 -1.90 -5.31 5.13
N ILE A 49 -2.06 -5.98 3.98
CA ILE A 49 -2.42 -7.41 3.94
C ILE A 49 -1.36 -8.25 4.67
N LEU A 50 -0.08 -7.97 4.46
CA LEU A 50 0.98 -8.66 5.20
C LEU A 50 0.82 -8.45 6.71
N HIS A 51 0.67 -7.21 7.15
CA HIS A 51 0.55 -6.89 8.56
C HIS A 51 -0.68 -7.54 9.19
N ILE A 52 -1.87 -7.25 8.67
CA ILE A 52 -3.12 -7.65 9.32
C ILE A 52 -3.33 -9.16 9.27
N PHE A 53 -3.02 -9.84 8.15
CA PHE A 53 -3.29 -11.27 8.03
C PHE A 53 -2.15 -12.18 8.48
N PHE A 54 -0.89 -11.79 8.25
CA PHE A 54 0.26 -12.66 8.54
C PHE A 54 0.87 -12.39 9.91
N LEU A 55 0.69 -11.18 10.45
CA LEU A 55 1.27 -10.78 11.74
C LEU A 55 0.19 -10.64 12.81
N ALA A 56 -0.87 -9.88 12.57
CA ALA A 56 -1.87 -9.58 13.61
C ALA A 56 -2.95 -10.67 13.77
N ALA A 57 -3.57 -11.14 12.69
CA ALA A 57 -4.66 -12.12 12.75
C ALA A 57 -4.31 -13.42 13.51
N PRO A 58 -3.08 -13.97 13.41
CA PRO A 58 -2.70 -15.12 14.24
C PRO A 58 -2.91 -14.89 15.74
N ASP A 59 -2.54 -13.73 16.27
CA ASP A 59 -2.70 -13.42 17.69
C ASP A 59 -4.19 -13.44 18.10
N TYR A 60 -5.06 -12.82 17.29
CA TYR A 60 -6.51 -12.81 17.54
C TYR A 60 -7.17 -14.19 17.38
N LEU A 61 -6.59 -15.06 16.55
CA LEU A 61 -7.08 -16.42 16.31
C LEU A 61 -6.40 -17.47 17.21
N GLY A 62 -5.60 -17.03 18.20
CA GLY A 62 -4.94 -17.91 19.16
C GLY A 62 -3.84 -18.78 18.58
N ALA A 63 -3.17 -18.33 17.51
CA ALA A 63 -2.07 -19.02 16.85
C ALA A 63 -0.77 -18.18 16.91
N GLY A 64 0.37 -18.83 17.16
CA GLY A 64 1.66 -18.12 17.20
C GLY A 64 2.22 -17.70 15.84
N SER A 65 1.56 -18.08 14.73
CA SER A 65 1.89 -17.63 13.37
C SER A 65 0.76 -17.97 12.41
N ILE A 66 0.90 -17.56 11.14
CA ILE A 66 -0.04 -17.93 10.08
C ILE A 66 0.00 -19.43 9.73
N LEU A 67 1.08 -20.16 10.04
CA LEU A 67 1.24 -21.55 9.58
C LEU A 67 0.16 -22.48 10.16
N PRO A 68 -0.14 -22.49 11.48
CA PRO A 68 -1.28 -23.24 12.02
C PRO A 68 -2.63 -22.87 11.39
N LEU A 69 -2.81 -21.61 10.98
CA LEU A 69 -4.04 -21.14 10.35
C LEU A 69 -4.29 -21.78 8.98
N THR A 70 -3.28 -22.37 8.35
CA THR A 70 -3.46 -23.11 7.09
C THR A 70 -4.37 -24.33 7.27
N VAL A 71 -4.43 -24.89 8.48
CA VAL A 71 -5.29 -26.03 8.83
C VAL A 71 -6.56 -25.57 9.53
N SER A 72 -6.46 -24.67 10.52
CA SER A 72 -7.62 -24.25 11.31
C SER A 72 -8.51 -23.23 10.61
N HIS A 73 -7.92 -22.31 9.82
CA HIS A 73 -8.63 -21.23 9.14
C HIS A 73 -8.20 -21.10 7.65
N PRO A 74 -8.28 -22.18 6.85
CA PRO A 74 -7.73 -22.21 5.49
C PRO A 74 -8.31 -21.12 4.59
N LYS A 75 -9.60 -20.78 4.76
CA LYS A 75 -10.26 -19.73 3.98
C LYS A 75 -9.64 -18.35 4.22
N VAL A 76 -9.26 -18.04 5.46
CA VAL A 76 -8.61 -16.77 5.84
C VAL A 76 -7.22 -16.69 5.21
N VAL A 77 -6.44 -17.77 5.27
CA VAL A 77 -5.11 -17.79 4.66
C VAL A 77 -5.20 -17.67 3.13
N GLN A 78 -6.13 -18.38 2.50
CA GLN A 78 -6.35 -18.27 1.06
C GLN A 78 -6.76 -16.86 0.63
N LEU A 79 -7.65 -16.22 1.39
CA LEU A 79 -8.05 -14.83 1.20
C LEU A 79 -6.84 -13.89 1.22
N ALA A 80 -6.02 -14.00 2.28
CA ALA A 80 -4.82 -13.19 2.45
C ALA A 80 -3.83 -13.37 1.29
N LEU A 81 -3.61 -14.62 0.86
CA LEU A 81 -2.71 -14.94 -0.26
C LEU A 81 -3.22 -14.39 -1.59
N ARG A 82 -4.54 -14.46 -1.88
CA ARG A 82 -5.12 -13.89 -3.10
C ARG A 82 -4.93 -12.37 -3.17
N LEU A 83 -5.26 -11.67 -2.09
CA LEU A 83 -5.09 -10.21 -1.99
C LEU A 83 -3.61 -9.81 -2.10
N LYS A 84 -2.72 -10.56 -1.42
CA LYS A 84 -1.28 -10.33 -1.47
C LYS A 84 -0.71 -10.54 -2.88
N LEU A 85 -1.15 -11.58 -3.57
CA LEU A 85 -0.73 -11.87 -4.95
C LEU A 85 -1.20 -10.77 -5.90
N LEU A 86 -2.46 -10.32 -5.78
CA LEU A 86 -2.99 -9.22 -6.59
C LEU A 86 -2.15 -7.94 -6.45
N ALA A 87 -1.84 -7.54 -5.22
CA ALA A 87 -1.03 -6.35 -4.95
C ALA A 87 0.38 -6.50 -5.55
N ASN A 88 1.02 -7.66 -5.35
CA ASN A 88 2.35 -7.95 -5.89
C ASN A 88 2.37 -7.93 -7.42
N ASP A 89 1.39 -8.54 -8.08
CA ASP A 89 1.29 -8.59 -9.53
C ASP A 89 1.15 -7.18 -10.14
N LEU A 90 0.37 -6.30 -9.50
CA LEU A 90 0.22 -4.93 -10.00
C LEU A 90 1.46 -4.08 -9.71
N CYS A 91 2.16 -4.34 -8.60
CA CYS A 91 3.50 -3.78 -8.37
C CYS A 91 4.51 -4.25 -9.43
N ASP A 92 4.49 -5.53 -9.83
CA ASP A 92 5.30 -6.05 -10.94
C ASP A 92 4.96 -5.33 -12.26
N GLU A 93 3.67 -5.15 -12.55
CA GLU A 93 3.20 -4.51 -13.78
C GLU A 93 3.57 -3.02 -13.87
N VAL A 94 3.42 -2.25 -12.78
CA VAL A 94 3.66 -0.80 -12.81
C VAL A 94 5.10 -0.45 -12.43
N GLY A 95 5.64 -1.10 -11.40
CA GLY A 95 6.98 -0.84 -10.86
C GLY A 95 8.09 -1.66 -11.53
N GLY A 96 7.74 -2.68 -12.32
CA GLY A 96 8.66 -3.63 -12.95
C GLY A 96 9.15 -4.74 -12.03
N ARG A 97 8.98 -4.55 -10.71
CA ARG A 97 9.28 -5.52 -9.65
C ARG A 97 8.35 -5.27 -8.48
N ARG A 98 7.84 -6.33 -7.88
CA ARG A 98 6.96 -6.29 -6.69
C ARG A 98 7.65 -5.76 -5.44
N LEU A 99 8.98 -5.88 -5.40
CA LEU A 99 9.84 -5.26 -4.40
C LEU A 99 10.94 -4.48 -5.11
N HIS A 100 11.29 -3.32 -4.56
CA HIS A 100 12.35 -2.45 -5.07
C HIS A 100 12.11 -2.08 -6.55
N PRO A 101 11.07 -1.26 -6.85
CA PRO A 101 10.66 -0.95 -8.21
C PRO A 101 11.82 -0.33 -8.99
N THR A 102 11.93 -0.69 -10.28
CA THR A 102 13.00 -0.24 -11.18
C THR A 102 12.49 0.66 -12.30
N ARG A 103 11.17 0.73 -12.51
CA ARG A 103 10.59 1.55 -13.59
C ARG A 103 10.43 3.02 -13.23
N THR A 104 10.29 3.37 -11.95
CA THR A 104 10.10 4.77 -11.53
C THR A 104 11.41 5.55 -11.61
N VAL A 105 11.42 6.67 -12.33
CA VAL A 105 12.57 7.58 -12.45
C VAL A 105 12.12 9.04 -12.31
N VAL A 106 13.09 9.95 -12.21
CA VAL A 106 12.84 11.39 -12.26
C VAL A 106 12.09 11.75 -13.55
N GLY A 107 11.02 12.53 -13.44
CA GLY A 107 10.15 12.93 -14.55
C GLY A 107 9.14 11.88 -15.01
N GLY A 108 9.30 10.60 -14.69
CA GLY A 108 8.47 9.57 -15.32
C GLY A 108 8.75 8.13 -14.93
N PHE A 109 8.65 7.29 -15.96
CA PHE A 109 8.93 5.86 -15.90
C PHE A 109 9.84 5.48 -17.08
N THR A 110 10.74 4.52 -16.88
CA THR A 110 11.56 3.95 -17.96
C THR A 110 10.73 3.12 -18.94
N MET A 111 9.62 2.56 -18.47
CA MET A 111 8.68 1.78 -19.26
C MET A 111 7.27 1.97 -18.67
N LEU A 112 6.31 2.30 -19.53
CA LEU A 112 4.90 2.41 -19.15
C LEU A 112 4.21 1.05 -19.23
N PRO A 113 3.25 0.76 -18.33
CA PRO A 113 2.42 -0.44 -18.44
C PRO A 113 1.51 -0.36 -19.67
N ASP A 114 1.21 -1.52 -20.26
CA ASP A 114 0.28 -1.61 -21.38
C ASP A 114 -1.16 -1.33 -20.95
N ARG A 115 -1.94 -0.71 -21.85
CA ARG A 115 -3.35 -0.36 -21.57
C ARG A 115 -4.23 -1.59 -21.35
N GLY A 116 -4.02 -2.65 -22.13
CA GLY A 116 -4.74 -3.91 -21.97
C GLY A 116 -4.43 -4.58 -20.63
N ARG A 117 -3.17 -4.53 -20.21
CA ARG A 117 -2.73 -4.98 -18.87
C ARG A 117 -3.40 -4.18 -17.76
N LEU A 118 -3.43 -2.86 -17.84
CA LEU A 118 -4.14 -2.02 -16.86
C LEU A 118 -5.64 -2.32 -16.82
N ALA A 119 -6.28 -2.55 -17.97
CA ALA A 119 -7.69 -2.93 -18.03
C ALA A 119 -7.97 -4.30 -17.37
N LEU A 120 -7.05 -5.26 -17.53
CA LEU A 120 -7.11 -6.54 -16.82
C LEU A 120 -7.03 -6.34 -15.30
N PHE A 121 -6.08 -5.53 -14.82
CA PHE A 121 -5.92 -5.28 -13.39
C PHE A 121 -7.09 -4.52 -12.78
N ARG A 122 -7.72 -3.60 -13.52
CA ARG A 122 -8.97 -2.99 -13.09
C ARG A 122 -10.02 -4.04 -12.75
N ARG A 123 -10.26 -5.01 -13.64
CA ARG A 123 -11.24 -6.09 -13.39
C ARG A 123 -10.85 -6.96 -12.19
N ARG A 124 -9.55 -7.25 -12.02
CA ARG A 124 -9.05 -8.01 -10.87
C ARG A 124 -9.25 -7.25 -9.55
N LEU A 125 -9.04 -5.94 -9.54
CA LEU A 125 -9.29 -5.09 -8.38
C LEU A 125 -10.77 -5.01 -8.05
N GLU A 126 -11.64 -4.83 -9.05
CA GLU A 126 -13.11 -4.85 -8.88
C GLU A 126 -13.57 -6.19 -8.28
N ALA A 127 -13.05 -7.32 -8.79
CA ALA A 127 -13.38 -8.64 -8.24
C ALA A 127 -12.85 -8.86 -6.81
N ALA A 128 -11.73 -8.22 -6.45
CA ALA A 128 -11.13 -8.33 -5.12
C ALA A 128 -11.87 -7.54 -4.04
N LEU A 129 -12.85 -6.70 -4.40
CA LEU A 129 -13.67 -6.00 -3.41
C LEU A 129 -14.40 -6.97 -2.48
N ALA A 130 -14.94 -8.07 -3.00
CA ALA A 130 -15.57 -9.10 -2.18
C ALA A 130 -14.59 -9.76 -1.20
N ASP A 131 -13.33 -9.94 -1.62
CA ASP A 131 -12.26 -10.44 -0.74
C ASP A 131 -11.88 -9.40 0.33
N LEU A 132 -11.90 -8.11 0.00
CA LEU A 132 -11.66 -7.02 0.95
C LEU A 132 -12.79 -6.92 1.98
N ASP A 133 -14.05 -7.00 1.55
CA ASP A 133 -15.23 -6.98 2.42
C ASP A 133 -15.18 -8.16 3.41
N ALA A 134 -14.89 -9.38 2.93
CA ALA A 134 -14.70 -10.53 3.81
C ALA A 134 -13.55 -10.35 4.80
N GLY A 135 -12.50 -9.62 4.40
CA GLY A 135 -11.42 -9.22 5.29
C GLY A 135 -11.90 -8.26 6.38
N VAL A 136 -12.66 -7.21 6.00
CA VAL A 136 -13.25 -6.26 6.94
C VAL A 136 -14.15 -6.97 7.95
N ASP A 137 -15.04 -7.86 7.48
CA ASP A 137 -15.94 -8.63 8.35
C ASP A 137 -15.17 -9.48 9.38
N LEU A 138 -14.07 -10.11 8.96
CA LEU A 138 -13.21 -10.87 9.86
C LEU A 138 -12.61 -9.99 10.96
N PHE A 139 -11.97 -8.88 10.59
CA PHE A 139 -11.28 -8.03 11.56
C PHE A 139 -12.24 -7.23 12.44
N ALA A 140 -13.43 -6.89 11.93
CA ALA A 140 -14.49 -6.27 12.72
C ALA A 140 -15.03 -7.20 13.82
N GLY A 141 -14.90 -8.52 13.64
CA GLY A 141 -15.26 -9.51 14.65
C GLY A 141 -14.26 -9.64 15.80
N PHE A 142 -13.07 -9.05 15.70
CA PHE A 142 -12.06 -9.14 16.75
C PHE A 142 -12.30 -8.14 17.88
N SER A 143 -12.07 -8.59 19.12
CA SER A 143 -12.11 -7.72 20.29
C SER A 143 -10.77 -7.00 20.42
N ILE A 144 -10.79 -5.68 20.22
CA ILE A 144 -9.61 -4.81 20.38
C ILE A 144 -9.65 -4.20 21.78
N PRO A 145 -8.55 -4.25 22.56
CA PRO A 145 -8.49 -3.60 23.86
C PRO A 145 -8.76 -2.09 23.74
N ASP A 146 -9.56 -1.54 24.65
CA ASP A 146 -9.70 -0.08 24.78
C ASP A 146 -8.39 0.49 25.34
N PHE A 147 -7.55 0.99 24.45
CA PHE A 147 -6.25 1.56 24.78
C PHE A 147 -6.22 3.04 24.41
N GLN A 148 -6.14 3.88 25.44
CA GLN A 148 -6.10 5.33 25.27
C GLN A 148 -4.87 5.90 25.97
N ARG A 149 -4.19 6.83 25.30
CA ARG A 149 -3.10 7.61 25.87
C ARG A 149 -3.05 8.98 25.20
N PRO A 150 -2.65 10.06 25.91
CA PRO A 150 -2.38 11.34 25.27
C PRO A 150 -1.40 11.15 24.11
N THR A 151 -1.82 11.50 22.90
CA THR A 151 -1.06 11.28 21.67
C THR A 151 -1.31 12.44 20.72
N GLU A 152 -0.25 13.11 20.31
CA GLU A 152 -0.28 14.02 19.17
C GLU A 152 -0.35 13.17 17.88
N PHE A 153 -1.36 13.42 17.05
CA PHE A 153 -1.51 12.73 15.76
C PHE A 153 -1.00 13.63 14.64
N VAL A 154 -0.05 13.09 13.86
CA VAL A 154 0.52 13.77 12.71
C VAL A 154 0.15 13.02 11.45
N SER A 155 -0.31 13.75 10.43
CA SER A 155 -0.65 13.19 9.13
C SER A 155 -0.32 14.17 8.02
N LEU A 156 -0.47 13.71 6.78
CA LEU A 156 -0.50 14.61 5.64
C LEU A 156 -1.96 15.08 5.43
N GLN A 157 -2.12 16.31 4.96
CA GLN A 157 -3.39 16.87 4.48
C GLN A 157 -3.27 17.21 2.98
N GLY A 158 -4.20 16.69 2.19
CA GLY A 158 -4.41 17.09 0.80
C GLY A 158 -5.43 18.23 0.71
N GLU A 159 -5.53 18.86 -0.45
CA GLU A 159 -6.53 19.92 -0.69
C GLU A 159 -7.93 19.32 -0.85
N ASP A 160 -8.08 18.41 -1.82
CA ASP A 160 -9.37 17.78 -2.18
C ASP A 160 -9.34 16.24 -2.09
N ASP A 161 -8.17 15.63 -1.83
CA ASP A 161 -7.98 14.18 -1.86
C ASP A 161 -7.16 13.65 -0.67
N TYR A 162 -7.21 12.32 -0.47
CA TYR A 162 -6.39 11.69 0.57
C TYR A 162 -4.91 11.72 0.15
N PRO A 163 -4.01 12.28 0.97
CA PRO A 163 -2.64 12.61 0.58
C PRO A 163 -1.68 11.42 0.68
N PHE A 164 -1.81 10.45 -0.23
CA PHE A 164 -0.89 9.30 -0.29
C PHE A 164 0.52 9.66 -0.73
N ILE A 165 0.68 10.73 -1.52
CA ILE A 165 1.98 11.21 -1.99
C ILE A 165 1.98 12.74 -1.96
N GLY A 166 2.70 13.32 -1.00
CA GLY A 166 2.74 14.76 -0.77
C GLY A 166 1.51 15.28 -0.03
N GLY A 167 1.46 16.59 0.17
CA GLY A 167 0.49 17.25 1.04
C GLY A 167 1.21 18.05 2.12
N ASN A 168 0.45 18.84 2.86
CA ASN A 168 0.97 19.62 3.98
C ASN A 168 1.00 18.75 5.24
N LEU A 169 1.97 18.99 6.11
CA LEU A 169 2.03 18.30 7.39
C LEU A 169 1.06 18.95 8.36
N VAL A 170 0.19 18.14 8.97
CA VAL A 170 -0.78 18.62 9.96
C VAL A 170 -0.67 17.82 11.25
N SER A 171 -0.87 18.49 12.36
CA SER A 171 -0.90 17.93 13.70
C SER A 171 -2.24 18.20 14.38
N SER A 172 -2.72 17.25 15.19
CA SER A 172 -3.87 17.45 16.10
C SER A 172 -3.66 18.62 17.08
N ASP A 173 -2.41 19.00 17.33
CA ASP A 173 -2.02 20.01 18.30
C ASP A 173 -1.69 21.36 17.64
N GLY A 174 -2.00 21.51 16.34
CA GLY A 174 -2.07 22.81 15.65
C GLY A 174 -0.85 23.22 14.81
N VAL A 175 0.14 22.34 14.59
CA VAL A 175 1.23 22.62 13.64
C VAL A 175 0.75 22.38 12.20
N LEU A 176 0.74 23.43 11.38
CA LEU A 176 0.58 23.38 9.93
C LEU A 176 1.93 23.77 9.29
N LYS A 177 2.55 22.87 8.51
CA LYS A 177 3.81 23.12 7.78
C LYS A 177 3.71 22.70 6.32
#